data_AF-S2FAW2-F1
#
_entry.id   AF-S2FAW2-F1
#
_cell.length_a   1.000
_cell.length_b   1.000
_cell.length_c   1.000
_cell.angle_alpha   90.00
_cell.angle_beta   90.00
_cell.angle_gamma   90.00
#
_symmetry.space_group_name_H-M   'P 1'
#
loop_
_entity.id
_entity.type
_entity.pdbx_description
1 polymer ?
#
loop_
_entity_poly.entity_id
_entity_poly.type
_entity_poly.pdbx_seq_one_letter_code
_entity_poly.pdbx_strand_id
1 'polypeptide(L)'
;MKLKITDISQIKFAQRLRFNGVWVHDVWVDGQYFQIEIGDDSFKGRREFFSGMTDVEFERDVVGRTNTMTMMDRSAPPEPLVTAFNQWRKELHAERVERLRSQPERYGAISEDDPCIQPYPDVVATRYEPGQGWVKPSVVARSAA
;
A
#
# COMPACT_ATOMS: atom_id res chain seq x y z
N MET A 1 -5.76 -15.25 9.52
CA MET A 1 -5.55 -16.40 8.59
C MET A 1 -4.05 -16.70 8.47
N LYS A 2 -3.58 -17.95 8.60
CA LYS A 2 -2.15 -18.26 8.34
C LYS A 2 -1.96 -18.56 6.85
N LEU A 3 -1.70 -17.51 6.07
CA LEU A 3 -1.31 -17.62 4.66
C LEU A 3 0.07 -18.27 4.58
N LYS A 4 0.17 -19.43 3.94
CA LYS A 4 1.45 -20.03 3.52
C LYS A 4 1.61 -19.73 2.05
N ILE A 5 2.53 -18.83 1.72
CA ILE A 5 2.87 -18.51 0.34
C ILE A 5 3.98 -19.47 -0.09
N THR A 6 3.68 -20.38 -1.01
CA THR A 6 4.69 -21.34 -1.50
C THR A 6 5.47 -20.85 -2.71
N ASP A 7 4.89 -19.95 -3.51
CA ASP A 7 5.53 -19.34 -4.67
C ASP A 7 5.01 -17.90 -4.86
N ILE A 8 5.91 -16.92 -4.85
CA ILE A 8 5.57 -15.51 -5.02
C ILE A 8 5.07 -15.23 -6.46
N SER A 9 5.52 -16.01 -7.46
CA SER A 9 5.13 -15.82 -8.87
C SER A 9 3.66 -16.13 -9.14
N GLN A 10 3.00 -16.88 -8.24
CA GLN A 10 1.59 -17.23 -8.33
C GLN A 10 0.68 -16.19 -7.67
N ILE A 11 1.24 -15.17 -7.01
CA ILE A 11 0.46 -14.11 -6.39
C ILE A 11 -0.05 -13.17 -7.48
N LYS A 12 -1.36 -12.99 -7.54
CA LYS A 12 -2.01 -12.04 -8.45
C LYS A 12 -2.72 -10.96 -7.67
N PHE A 13 -2.66 -9.75 -8.19
CA PHE A 13 -3.29 -8.58 -7.61
C PHE A 13 -4.20 -7.91 -8.64
N ALA A 14 -5.34 -7.40 -8.18
CA ALA A 14 -6.18 -6.51 -8.96
C ALA A 14 -6.65 -5.34 -8.09
N GLN A 15 -6.62 -4.14 -8.65
CA GLN A 15 -7.21 -2.98 -7.99
C GLN A 15 -8.74 -3.11 -8.01
N ARG A 16 -9.37 -2.94 -6.84
CA ARG A 16 -10.82 -3.03 -6.72
C ARG A 16 -11.48 -1.66 -6.62
N LEU A 17 -11.22 -0.95 -5.52
CA LEU A 17 -11.84 0.35 -5.25
C LEU A 17 -10.94 1.23 -4.38
N ARG A 18 -11.22 2.52 -4.41
CA ARG A 18 -10.65 3.52 -3.49
C ARG A 18 -11.77 4.16 -2.72
N PHE A 19 -11.69 4.14 -1.40
CA PHE A 19 -12.68 4.77 -0.54
C PHE A 19 -12.06 5.15 0.81
N ASN A 20 -12.42 6.32 1.33
CA ASN A 20 -12.00 6.81 2.65
C ASN A 20 -10.51 6.63 2.96
N GLY A 21 -9.64 7.11 2.07
CA GLY A 21 -8.19 7.09 2.29
C GLY A 21 -7.57 5.69 2.20
N VAL A 22 -8.30 4.73 1.62
CA VAL A 22 -7.88 3.33 1.50
C VAL A 22 -8.10 2.84 0.08
N TRP A 23 -7.11 2.14 -0.45
CA TRP A 23 -7.25 1.30 -1.64
C TRP A 23 -7.48 -0.14 -1.22
N VAL A 24 -8.51 -0.76 -1.79
CA VAL A 24 -8.76 -2.19 -1.63
C VAL A 24 -8.26 -2.90 -2.87
N HIS A 25 -7.50 -3.97 -2.65
CA HIS A 25 -7.01 -4.84 -3.70
C HIS A 25 -7.51 -6.27 -3.49
N ASP A 26 -7.94 -6.87 -4.58
CA ASP A 26 -8.26 -8.28 -4.67
C ASP A 26 -6.94 -9.05 -4.87
N VAL A 27 -6.75 -10.13 -4.11
CA VAL A 27 -5.52 -10.93 -4.09
C VAL A 27 -5.85 -12.41 -4.29
N TRP A 28 -5.10 -13.07 -5.16
CA TRP A 28 -5.15 -14.52 -5.35
C TRP A 28 -3.78 -15.13 -5.05
N VAL A 29 -3.74 -16.12 -4.16
CA VAL A 29 -2.53 -16.88 -3.78
C VAL A 29 -2.89 -18.35 -3.73
N ASP A 30 -2.20 -19.19 -4.51
CA ASP A 30 -2.38 -20.65 -4.50
C ASP A 30 -3.86 -21.08 -4.63
N GLY A 31 -4.62 -20.36 -5.47
CA GLY A 31 -6.07 -20.57 -5.69
C GLY A 31 -6.99 -20.00 -4.60
N GLN A 32 -6.46 -19.43 -3.53
CA GLN A 32 -7.22 -18.74 -2.49
C GLN A 32 -7.40 -17.26 -2.84
N TYR A 33 -8.61 -16.75 -2.65
CA TYR A 33 -8.95 -15.35 -2.81
C TYR A 33 -9.09 -14.66 -1.46
N PHE A 34 -8.54 -13.47 -1.33
CA PHE A 34 -8.77 -12.56 -0.21
C PHE A 34 -8.51 -11.11 -0.62
N GLN A 35 -8.72 -10.19 0.30
CA GLN A 35 -8.52 -8.77 0.08
C GLN A 35 -7.47 -8.19 1.04
N ILE A 36 -6.76 -7.20 0.54
CA ILE A 36 -5.85 -6.36 1.32
C ILE A 36 -6.23 -4.90 1.17
N GLU A 37 -5.86 -4.12 2.17
CA GLU A 37 -6.09 -2.69 2.20
C GLU A 37 -4.76 -1.94 2.25
N ILE A 38 -4.64 -0.89 1.45
CA ILE A 38 -3.50 0.02 1.42
C ILE A 38 -3.94 1.40 1.87
N GLY A 39 -3.32 1.95 2.91
CA GLY A 39 -3.56 3.33 3.30
C GLY A 39 -2.90 4.30 2.33
N ASP A 40 -3.64 5.33 1.90
CA ASP A 40 -3.13 6.42 1.08
C ASP A 40 -3.10 7.75 1.84
N ASP A 41 -2.63 8.79 1.16
CA ASP A 41 -2.47 10.13 1.71
C ASP A 41 -3.66 11.06 1.41
N SER A 42 -4.84 10.53 1.05
CA SER A 42 -6.00 11.34 0.64
C SER A 42 -6.45 12.35 1.69
N PHE A 43 -6.17 12.07 2.96
CA PHE A 43 -6.55 12.92 4.09
C PHE A 43 -5.37 13.71 4.67
N LYS A 44 -4.20 13.67 4.04
CA LYS A 44 -3.06 14.49 4.44
C LYS A 44 -3.46 15.97 4.40
N GLY A 45 -3.32 16.65 5.53
CA GLY A 45 -3.70 18.06 5.68
C GLY A 45 -5.20 18.33 5.70
N ARG A 46 -6.05 17.30 5.81
CA ARG A 46 -7.53 17.41 5.85
C ARG A 46 -8.12 17.10 7.22
N ARG A 47 -7.47 17.63 8.26
CA ARG A 47 -7.83 17.42 9.68
C ARG A 47 -9.26 17.87 9.99
N GLU A 48 -9.71 18.92 9.32
CA GLU A 48 -11.03 19.55 9.44
C GLU A 48 -12.20 18.61 9.12
N PHE A 49 -11.97 17.52 8.37
CA PHE A 49 -13.00 16.53 8.06
C PHE A 49 -13.26 15.53 9.20
N PHE A 50 -12.49 15.59 10.29
CA PHE A 50 -12.51 14.61 11.38
C PHE A 50 -12.83 15.28 12.72
N SER A 51 -13.91 16.07 12.78
CA SER A 51 -14.31 16.80 14.01
C SER A 51 -14.61 15.90 15.21
N GLY A 52 -14.89 14.61 14.99
CA GLY A 52 -15.11 13.62 16.04
C GLY A 52 -13.86 12.94 16.59
N MET A 53 -12.67 13.31 16.11
CA MET A 53 -11.38 12.79 16.59
C MET A 53 -10.56 13.91 17.22
N THR A 54 -9.77 13.57 18.23
CA THR A 54 -8.66 14.42 18.70
C THR A 54 -7.52 14.44 17.68
N ASP A 55 -6.62 15.41 17.78
CA ASP A 55 -5.45 15.49 16.88
C ASP A 55 -4.55 14.26 17.01
N VAL A 56 -4.42 13.71 18.23
CA VAL A 56 -3.67 12.49 18.50
C VAL A 56 -4.29 11.28 17.82
N GLU A 57 -5.62 11.14 17.88
CA GLU A 57 -6.33 10.04 17.21
C GLU A 57 -6.26 10.19 15.69
N PHE A 58 -6.39 11.41 15.16
CA PHE A 58 -6.25 11.66 13.73
C PHE A 58 -4.86 11.28 13.21
N GLU A 59 -3.81 11.74 13.90
CA GLU A 59 -2.43 11.42 13.53
C GLU A 59 -2.18 9.91 13.60
N ARG A 60 -2.67 9.26 14.67
CA ARG A 60 -2.53 7.82 14.89
C ARG A 60 -3.27 6.98 13.84
N ASP A 61 -4.54 7.27 13.59
CA ASP A 61 -5.45 6.38 12.87
C ASP A 61 -5.57 6.72 11.38
N VAL A 62 -5.41 7.98 11.01
CA VAL A 62 -5.53 8.45 9.62
C VAL A 62 -4.15 8.62 9.00
N VAL A 63 -3.31 9.48 9.59
CA VAL A 63 -1.98 9.77 9.02
C VAL A 63 -1.07 8.55 9.11
N GLY A 64 -1.06 7.89 10.28
CA GLY A 64 -0.27 6.68 10.53
C GLY A 64 -0.57 5.50 9.60
N ARG A 65 -1.72 5.52 8.90
CA ARG A 65 -2.10 4.49 7.91
C ARG A 65 -1.39 4.66 6.57
N THR A 66 -0.86 5.84 6.27
CA THR A 66 -0.27 6.14 4.96
C THR A 66 0.84 5.16 4.61
N ASN A 67 0.80 4.58 3.41
CA ASN A 67 1.75 3.58 2.92
C ASN A 67 1.84 2.32 3.79
N THR A 68 0.75 1.92 4.42
CA THR A 68 0.65 0.64 5.14
C THR A 68 -0.18 -0.37 4.36
N MET A 69 0.12 -1.66 4.54
CA MET A 69 -0.69 -2.77 4.05
C MET A 69 -1.24 -3.57 5.24
N THR A 70 -2.55 -3.78 5.25
CA THR A 70 -3.25 -4.60 6.24
C THR A 70 -4.16 -5.61 5.57
N MET A 71 -4.36 -6.77 6.20
CA MET A 71 -5.44 -7.68 5.84
C MET A 71 -6.80 -7.06 6.23
N MET A 72 -7.92 -7.55 5.67
CA MET A 72 -9.27 -7.06 6.03
C MET A 72 -9.61 -7.22 7.52
N ASP A 73 -9.04 -8.23 8.18
CA ASP A 73 -9.17 -8.46 9.63
C ASP A 73 -8.22 -7.58 10.47
N ARG A 74 -7.57 -6.59 9.85
CA ARG A 74 -6.56 -5.67 10.44
C ARG A 74 -5.29 -6.36 10.95
N SER A 75 -5.08 -7.63 10.62
CA SER A 75 -3.81 -8.30 10.88
C SER A 75 -2.73 -7.87 9.89
N ALA A 76 -1.47 -8.01 10.30
CA ALA A 76 -0.34 -7.75 9.43
C ALA A 76 -0.22 -8.84 8.36
N PRO A 77 -0.13 -8.48 7.07
CA PRO A 77 0.15 -9.43 6.01
C PRO A 77 1.55 -10.03 6.17
N PRO A 78 1.78 -11.25 5.64
CA PRO A 78 3.11 -11.84 5.64
C PRO A 78 4.07 -11.07 4.70
N GLU A 79 5.35 -11.01 5.06
CA GLU A 79 6.37 -10.26 4.31
C GLU A 79 6.45 -10.62 2.81
N PRO A 80 6.40 -11.89 2.38
CA PRO A 80 6.41 -12.23 0.96
C PRO A 80 5.28 -11.60 0.16
N LEU A 81 4.11 -11.39 0.77
CA LEU A 81 2.97 -10.73 0.12
C LEU A 81 3.25 -9.24 -0.11
N VAL A 82 3.83 -8.57 0.89
CA VAL A 82 4.19 -7.14 0.80
C VAL A 82 5.25 -6.92 -0.26
N THR A 83 6.29 -7.75 -0.27
CA THR A 83 7.35 -7.70 -1.28
C THR A 83 6.78 -7.87 -2.69
N ALA A 84 5.93 -8.90 -2.88
CA ALA A 84 5.28 -9.16 -4.17
C ALA A 84 4.41 -7.97 -4.63
N PHE A 85 3.67 -7.36 -3.71
CA PHE A 85 2.81 -6.22 -4.02
C PHE A 85 3.59 -4.97 -4.40
N ASN A 86 4.67 -4.65 -3.67
CA ASN A 86 5.54 -3.54 -4.00
C ASN A 86 6.20 -3.74 -5.37
N GLN A 87 6.64 -4.97 -5.68
CA GLN A 87 7.17 -5.31 -7.01
C GLN A 87 6.11 -5.12 -8.10
N TRP A 88 4.91 -5.68 -7.91
CA TRP A 88 3.79 -5.52 -8.84
C TRP A 88 3.44 -4.04 -9.10
N ARG A 89 3.44 -3.21 -8.05
CA ARG A 89 3.22 -1.76 -8.21
C ARG A 89 4.32 -1.06 -9.00
N LYS A 90 5.58 -1.47 -8.84
CA LYS A 90 6.71 -0.95 -9.60
C LYS A 90 6.60 -1.32 -11.08
N GLU A 91 6.21 -2.55 -11.38
CA GLU A 91 5.97 -3.03 -12.76
C GLU A 91 4.84 -2.23 -13.43
N LEU A 92 3.67 -2.12 -12.78
CA LEU A 92 2.56 -1.32 -13.30
C LEU A 92 2.92 0.15 -13.50
N HIS A 93 3.73 0.70 -12.58
CA HIS A 93 4.22 2.06 -12.71
C HIS A 93 5.13 2.22 -13.93
N ALA A 94 6.09 1.32 -14.13
CA ALA A 94 6.97 1.33 -15.29
C ALA A 94 6.19 1.26 -16.61
N GLU A 95 5.22 0.33 -16.72
CA GLU A 95 4.34 0.22 -17.90
C GLU A 95 3.54 1.51 -18.16
N ARG A 96 3.04 2.17 -17.10
CA ARG A 96 2.32 3.44 -17.21
C ARG A 96 3.24 4.55 -17.71
N VAL A 97 4.45 4.66 -17.14
CA VAL A 97 5.41 5.69 -17.52
C VAL A 97 5.85 5.51 -18.98
N GLU A 98 6.14 4.28 -19.40
CA GLU A 98 6.46 3.95 -20.79
C GLU A 98 5.34 4.37 -21.74
N ARG A 99 4.08 4.04 -21.40
CA ARG A 99 2.90 4.38 -22.22
C ARG A 99 2.67 5.89 -22.34
N LEU A 100 2.95 6.65 -21.27
CA LEU A 100 2.82 8.10 -21.29
C LEU A 100 3.92 8.73 -22.17
N ARG A 101 5.17 8.26 -22.01
CA ARG A 101 6.32 8.75 -22.78
C ARG A 101 6.28 8.38 -24.26
N SER A 102 5.61 7.28 -24.63
CA SER A 102 5.48 6.86 -26.03
C SER A 102 4.48 7.68 -26.85
N GLN A 103 3.71 8.57 -26.22
CA GLN A 103 2.70 9.42 -26.87
C GLN A 103 2.91 10.92 -26.54
N PRO A 104 4.08 11.50 -26.87
CA PRO A 104 4.40 12.89 -26.56
C PRO A 104 3.46 13.90 -27.25
N GLU A 105 2.87 13.53 -28.39
CA GLU A 105 1.87 14.34 -29.09
C GLU A 105 0.56 14.50 -28.29
N ARG A 106 0.26 13.57 -27.38
CA ARG A 106 -0.94 13.59 -26.55
C ARG A 106 -0.67 14.14 -25.15
N TYR A 107 0.48 13.82 -24.57
CA TYR A 107 0.80 14.12 -23.17
C TYR A 107 1.93 15.14 -22.99
N GLY A 108 2.52 15.63 -24.07
CA GLY A 108 3.73 16.45 -24.04
C GLY A 108 4.98 15.63 -23.76
N ALA A 109 6.15 16.29 -23.81
CA ALA A 109 7.40 15.68 -23.39
C ALA A 109 7.46 15.65 -21.85
N ILE A 110 7.58 14.45 -21.28
CA ILE A 110 7.63 14.22 -19.83
C ILE A 110 9.08 13.96 -19.44
N SER A 111 9.66 14.80 -18.59
CA SER A 111 11.03 14.63 -18.08
C SER A 111 11.11 13.54 -17.00
N GLU A 112 12.31 13.19 -16.53
CA GLU A 112 12.51 12.17 -15.49
C GLU A 112 12.06 12.61 -14.09
N ASP A 113 12.10 13.92 -13.88
CA ASP A 113 11.78 14.67 -12.68
C ASP A 113 10.32 15.16 -12.65
N ASP A 114 9.51 14.80 -13.66
CA ASP A 114 8.10 15.15 -13.69
C ASP A 114 7.33 14.51 -12.50
N PRO A 115 6.59 15.30 -11.69
CA PRO A 115 5.80 14.80 -10.58
C PRO A 115 4.78 13.70 -10.97
N CYS A 116 4.27 13.70 -12.21
CA CYS A 116 3.24 12.77 -12.66
C CYS A 116 3.75 11.33 -12.89
N ILE A 117 5.08 11.16 -12.92
CA ILE A 117 5.76 9.86 -13.07
C ILE A 117 6.59 9.48 -11.84
N GLN A 118 6.42 10.16 -10.70
CA GLN A 118 7.11 9.73 -9.49
C GLN A 118 6.61 8.35 -9.06
N PRO A 119 7.51 7.44 -8.66
CA PRO A 119 7.13 6.09 -8.26
C PRO A 119 6.26 6.15 -7.02
N TYR A 120 5.38 5.17 -6.89
CA TYR A 120 4.63 5.00 -5.66
C TYR A 120 5.57 4.63 -4.51
N PRO A 121 5.37 5.19 -3.30
CA PRO A 121 6.09 4.73 -2.12
C PRO A 121 5.83 3.26 -1.84
N ASP A 122 6.87 2.56 -1.39
CA ASP A 122 6.76 1.18 -0.90
C ASP A 122 5.84 1.14 0.32
N VAL A 123 4.98 0.13 0.37
CA VAL A 123 4.10 -0.11 1.51
C VAL A 123 4.74 -1.08 2.50
N VAL A 124 4.37 -0.96 3.77
CA VAL A 124 4.87 -1.83 4.84
C VAL A 124 3.73 -2.64 5.47
N ALA A 125 4.00 -3.92 5.77
CA ALA A 125 3.07 -4.73 6.59
C ALA A 125 2.76 -3.98 7.88
N THR A 126 1.51 -3.98 8.31
CA THR A 126 1.08 -3.30 9.53
C THR A 126 -0.14 -4.00 10.12
N ARG A 127 -0.26 -4.03 11.45
CA ARG A 127 -1.48 -4.45 12.15
C ARG A 127 -2.06 -3.28 12.92
N TYR A 128 -3.37 -3.29 13.15
CA TYR A 128 -3.99 -2.32 14.03
C TYR A 128 -4.00 -2.83 15.47
N GLU A 129 -3.55 -2.01 16.41
CA GLU A 129 -3.66 -2.25 17.85
C GLU A 129 -4.55 -1.19 18.49
N PRO A 130 -5.68 -1.56 19.12
CA PRO A 130 -6.55 -0.59 19.79
C PRO A 130 -5.79 0.26 20.81
N GLY A 131 -5.95 1.58 20.72
CA GLY A 131 -5.25 2.55 21.58
C GLY A 131 -3.85 2.92 21.09
N GLN A 132 -3.14 2.05 20.38
CA GLN A 132 -1.79 2.30 19.86
C GLN A 132 -1.75 2.71 18.38
N GLY A 133 -2.71 2.25 17.58
CA GLY A 133 -2.81 2.55 16.15
C GLY A 133 -2.15 1.52 15.25
N TRP A 134 -1.54 1.99 14.17
CA TRP A 134 -0.92 1.19 13.12
C TRP A 134 0.50 0.73 13.51
N VAL A 135 0.61 -0.49 14.02
CA VAL A 135 1.87 -1.09 14.48
C VAL A 135 2.55 -1.87 13.35
N LYS A 136 3.75 -1.43 12.99
CA LYS A 136 4.61 -2.11 12.01
C LYS A 136 5.29 -3.32 12.67
N PRO A 137 5.41 -4.47 12.00
CA PRO A 137 6.24 -5.56 12.49
C PRO A 137 7.64 -5.03 12.77
N SER A 138 8.15 -5.27 13.97
CA SER A 138 9.54 -5.00 14.29
C SER A 138 10.40 -5.77 13.27
N VAL A 139 11.22 -5.06 12.49
CA VAL A 139 12.33 -5.69 11.78
C VAL A 139 13.15 -6.34 12.89
N VAL A 140 13.08 -7.67 13.02
CA VAL A 140 14.01 -8.40 13.87
C VAL A 140 15.34 -8.20 13.18
N ALA A 141 16.08 -7.17 13.61
CA ALA A 141 17.48 -7.02 13.28
C ALA A 141 18.10 -8.36 13.66
N ARG A 142 18.53 -9.13 12.66
CA ARG A 142 19.42 -10.25 12.90
C ARG A 142 20.67 -9.63 13.47
N SER A 143 20.79 -9.62 14.79
CA SER A 143 22.06 -9.42 15.46
C SER A 143 22.98 -10.50 14.92
N ALA A 144 23.91 -10.10 14.06
CA ALA A 144 25.05 -10.92 13.72
C ALA A 144 25.84 -11.12 15.02
N ALA A 145 25.85 -12.36 15.49
CA ALA A 145 26.81 -12.86 16.47
C ALA A 145 27.83 -13.72 15.71
#